data_AF-A0ABC8KKT1-F1
#
_entry.id   AF-A0ABC8KKT1-F1
#
_cell.length_a   1.000
_cell.length_b   1.000
_cell.length_c   1.000
_cell.angle_alpha   90.00
_cell.angle_beta   90.00
_cell.angle_gamma   90.00
#
_symmetry.space_group_name_H-M   'P 1'
#
loop_
_entity.id
_entity.type
_entity.pdbx_description
1 polymer ?
#
loop_
_entity_poly.entity_id
_entity_poly.type
_entity_poly.pdbx_seq_one_letter_code
_entity_poly.pdbx_strand_id
1 'polypeptide(L)'
;MAKRNLFLFKVLLLFLALSPRSNAQGVGINYGQIANNLPSPSRVAVLLRSLNITRVKLYDADPNVLTSFSNSQVEFMIGLGNEFLQSMSTDPTKAQSWIQQRLQPHINRTRITSIVVGNEIIKTNDRVLISSLLPAMKAVYSALTSLGLEKQVTVTSAHALDFLQTSYPPSAGTFKEEFIQFLQPLLDFHAQIKSPFLINAYPFFAYMDSPKEIPLEYVLFQPNQGMVDPNTNLHYDNMLFAQVDALYSAIKTLGHTDIEVRISETGWPSKGDEKEVGATPENAALYNGNLLRLVQQRKGTPAKQSVPIDVYVFALFNENLKPGPTSERNYGLFYPDGKPVYNVGLQGYLPDIIYSSSASTVKTLNLWRAVMGLAVGGLILDMGVKMRMR
;
A
#
# COMPACT_ATOMS: atom_id res chain seq x y z
N MET A 1 31.84 38.37 18.33
CA MET A 1 31.30 37.02 18.61
C MET A 1 29.83 36.86 18.20
N ALA A 2 28.95 37.82 18.50
CA ALA A 2 27.50 37.75 18.19
C ALA A 2 27.13 37.55 16.70
N LYS A 3 27.85 38.16 15.75
CA LYS A 3 27.56 38.02 14.30
C LYS A 3 27.83 36.60 13.76
N ARG A 4 28.78 35.87 14.34
CA ARG A 4 29.12 34.48 13.95
C ARG A 4 28.05 33.50 14.43
N ASN A 5 27.47 33.76 15.60
CA ASN A 5 26.36 32.97 16.15
C ASN A 5 25.07 33.17 15.36
N LEU A 6 24.81 34.39 14.87
CA LEU A 6 23.64 34.66 14.02
C LEU A 6 23.74 33.98 12.64
N PHE A 7 24.94 33.89 12.07
CA PHE A 7 25.18 33.17 10.82
C PHE A 7 24.99 31.65 10.98
N LEU A 8 25.55 31.05 12.05
CA LEU A 8 25.36 29.65 12.37
C LEU A 8 23.88 29.30 12.64
N PHE A 9 23.14 30.20 13.29
CA PHE A 9 21.70 30.03 13.54
C PHE A 9 20.87 30.10 12.25
N LYS A 10 21.22 31.00 11.31
CA LYS A 10 20.59 31.07 9.98
C LYS A 10 20.89 29.85 9.11
N VAL A 11 22.12 29.34 9.17
CA VAL A 11 22.50 28.11 8.45
C VAL A 11 21.76 26.89 9.05
N LEU A 12 21.64 26.79 10.37
CA LEU A 12 20.87 25.74 11.04
C LEU A 12 19.38 25.77 10.66
N LEU A 13 18.77 26.96 10.59
CA LEU A 13 17.40 27.14 10.10
C LEU A 13 17.25 26.78 8.61
N LEU A 14 18.26 27.04 7.79
CA LEU A 14 18.28 26.64 6.38
C LEU A 14 18.37 25.12 6.23
N PHE A 15 19.19 24.44 7.05
CA PHE A 15 19.28 22.97 7.09
C PHE A 15 18.01 22.31 7.66
N LEU A 16 17.33 22.94 8.63
CA LEU A 16 16.02 22.48 9.12
C LEU A 16 14.92 22.63 8.04
N ALA A 17 14.99 23.69 7.22
CA ALA A 17 14.10 23.88 6.07
C ALA A 17 14.42 22.99 4.85
N LEU A 18 15.66 22.52 4.74
CA LEU A 18 16.16 21.59 3.72
C LEU A 18 16.17 20.11 4.16
N SER A 19 15.71 19.82 5.38
CA SER A 19 15.33 18.46 5.73
C SER A 19 14.32 18.01 4.68
N PRO A 20 14.53 16.91 3.94
CA PRO A 20 13.44 16.34 3.18
C PRO A 20 12.34 16.07 4.21
N ARG A 21 11.28 16.89 4.22
CA ARG A 21 10.01 16.45 4.76
C ARG A 21 9.79 15.13 4.06
N SER A 22 9.80 14.02 4.79
CA SER A 22 9.34 12.76 4.25
C SER A 22 7.94 13.05 3.72
N ASN A 23 7.84 13.16 2.40
CA ASN A 23 6.61 13.44 1.65
C ASN A 23 5.70 12.19 1.68
N ALA A 24 5.59 11.53 2.83
CA ALA A 24 4.82 10.32 3.02
C ALA A 24 3.34 10.71 3.20
N GLN A 25 2.74 11.15 2.11
CA GLN A 25 1.33 10.90 1.83
C GLN A 25 1.19 10.67 0.32
N GLY A 26 2.08 9.80 -0.19
CA GLY A 26 1.93 9.20 -1.52
C GLY A 26 0.97 8.02 -1.45
N VAL A 27 0.43 7.66 -2.60
CA VAL A 27 -0.43 6.48 -2.76
C VAL A 27 0.32 5.21 -2.36
N GLY A 28 -0.36 4.30 -1.66
CA GLY A 28 0.09 2.93 -1.49
C GLY A 28 -0.32 2.03 -2.65
N ILE A 29 0.37 0.92 -2.85
CA ILE A 29 -0.01 -0.10 -3.84
C ILE A 29 -0.09 -1.47 -3.17
N ASN A 30 -1.12 -2.24 -3.51
CA ASN A 30 -1.20 -3.65 -3.15
C ASN A 30 -0.31 -4.44 -4.11
N TYR A 31 0.67 -5.17 -3.59
CA TYR A 31 1.51 -6.08 -4.36
C TYR A 31 1.02 -7.52 -4.12
N GLY A 32 -0.04 -7.88 -4.86
CA GLY A 32 -0.56 -9.24 -4.90
C GLY A 32 0.38 -10.20 -5.65
N GLN A 33 0.42 -11.45 -5.20
CA GLN A 33 1.33 -12.49 -5.68
C GLN A 33 0.61 -13.77 -6.13
N ILE A 34 -0.72 -13.74 -6.30
CA ILE A 34 -1.51 -14.90 -6.74
C ILE A 34 -1.41 -15.03 -8.27
N ALA A 35 -0.20 -15.29 -8.75
CA ALA A 35 0.14 -15.45 -10.15
C ALA A 35 1.43 -16.26 -10.35
N ASN A 36 1.60 -16.86 -11.54
CA ASN A 36 2.78 -17.66 -11.88
C ASN A 36 3.72 -17.02 -12.92
N ASN A 37 3.45 -15.77 -13.30
CA ASN A 37 4.17 -15.06 -14.37
C ASN A 37 4.67 -13.67 -13.93
N LEU A 38 4.65 -13.36 -12.63
CA LEU A 38 5.10 -12.08 -12.10
C LEU A 38 6.62 -11.91 -12.23
N PRO A 39 7.10 -10.66 -12.35
CA PRO A 39 8.52 -10.37 -12.32
C PRO A 39 9.10 -10.67 -10.92
N SER A 40 10.42 -10.90 -10.86
CA SER A 40 11.08 -11.13 -9.58
C SER A 40 10.94 -9.91 -8.64
N PRO A 41 10.93 -10.11 -7.31
CA PRO A 41 10.75 -9.00 -6.38
C PRO A 41 11.80 -7.89 -6.52
N SER A 42 13.03 -8.21 -6.94
CA SER A 42 14.06 -7.20 -7.20
C SER A 42 13.73 -6.31 -8.41
N ARG A 43 13.12 -6.87 -9.47
CA ARG A 43 12.63 -6.07 -10.61
C ARG A 43 11.41 -5.23 -10.21
N VAL A 44 10.55 -5.77 -9.35
CA VAL A 44 9.44 -4.99 -8.77
C VAL A 44 9.96 -3.81 -7.95
N ALA A 45 11.03 -3.99 -7.16
CA ALA A 45 11.67 -2.89 -6.43
C ALA A 45 12.19 -1.79 -7.35
N VAL A 46 12.73 -2.14 -8.53
CA VAL A 46 13.13 -1.16 -9.56
C VAL A 46 11.92 -0.45 -10.15
N LEU A 47 10.86 -1.19 -10.49
CA LEU A 47 9.62 -0.61 -11.01
C LEU A 47 9.02 0.40 -10.04
N LEU A 48 8.79 0.01 -8.78
CA LEU A 48 8.19 0.89 -7.77
C LEU A 48 9.02 2.15 -7.53
N ARG A 49 10.35 2.03 -7.55
CA ARG A 49 11.26 3.18 -7.50
C ARG A 49 11.06 4.11 -8.69
N SER A 50 10.95 3.58 -9.91
CA SER A 50 10.70 4.39 -11.12
C SER A 50 9.35 5.12 -11.07
N LEU A 51 8.37 4.54 -10.38
CA LEU A 51 7.04 5.11 -10.19
C LEU A 51 6.94 6.07 -8.99
N ASN A 52 8.02 6.26 -8.22
CA ASN A 52 8.02 6.97 -6.94
C ASN A 52 6.97 6.43 -5.94
N ILE A 53 6.68 5.13 -6.00
CA ILE A 53 5.79 4.46 -5.03
C ILE A 53 6.65 4.00 -3.85
N THR A 54 6.34 4.51 -2.67
CA THR A 54 7.10 4.25 -1.44
C THR A 54 6.30 3.51 -0.38
N ARG A 55 5.11 3.00 -0.70
CA ARG A 55 4.22 2.33 0.24
C ARG A 55 3.61 1.10 -0.43
N VAL A 56 3.80 -0.07 0.18
CA VAL A 56 3.37 -1.36 -0.37
C VAL A 56 2.61 -2.13 0.70
N LYS A 57 1.46 -2.68 0.33
CA LYS A 57 0.76 -3.71 1.11
C LYS A 57 1.04 -5.07 0.49
N LEU A 58 1.59 -5.99 1.29
CA LEU A 58 1.72 -7.41 0.98
C LEU A 58 0.66 -8.19 1.74
N TYR A 59 0.23 -9.32 1.17
CA TYR A 59 -0.76 -10.21 1.79
C TYR A 59 -0.13 -11.33 2.62
N ASP A 60 1.21 -11.42 2.61
CA ASP A 60 2.01 -12.33 3.41
C ASP A 60 3.31 -11.65 3.84
N ALA A 61 4.20 -12.45 4.44
CA ALA A 61 5.56 -12.04 4.82
C ALA A 61 6.62 -12.79 3.98
N ASP A 62 6.51 -12.75 2.63
CA ASP A 62 7.49 -13.37 1.74
C ASP A 62 8.92 -12.82 1.97
N PRO A 63 9.86 -13.64 2.47
CA PRO A 63 11.22 -13.20 2.75
C PRO A 63 11.99 -12.78 1.49
N ASN A 64 11.64 -13.30 0.31
CA ASN A 64 12.27 -12.92 -0.95
C ASN A 64 11.91 -11.48 -1.33
N VAL A 65 10.65 -11.10 -1.10
CA VAL A 65 10.20 -9.71 -1.29
C VAL A 65 10.87 -8.83 -0.25
N LEU A 66 10.73 -9.12 1.04
CA LEU A 66 11.29 -8.28 2.10
C LEU A 66 12.80 -8.08 1.96
N THR A 67 13.54 -9.10 1.54
CA THR A 67 14.99 -9.01 1.27
C THR A 67 15.30 -8.18 0.03
N SER A 68 14.52 -8.31 -1.06
CA SER A 68 14.73 -7.53 -2.29
C SER A 68 14.52 -6.03 -2.09
N PHE A 69 13.76 -5.64 -1.07
CA PHE A 69 13.52 -4.25 -0.68
C PHE A 69 14.42 -3.78 0.49
N SER A 70 15.43 -4.57 0.85
CA SER A 70 16.39 -4.22 1.91
C SER A 70 17.11 -2.90 1.62
N ASN A 71 17.18 -2.03 2.63
CA ASN A 71 17.71 -0.66 2.57
C ASN A 71 17.00 0.26 1.56
N SER A 72 15.81 -0.14 1.08
CA SER A 72 14.94 0.78 0.35
C SER A 72 14.21 1.72 1.32
N GLN A 73 13.63 2.79 0.78
CA GLN A 73 12.76 3.70 1.54
C GLN A 73 11.27 3.29 1.44
N VAL A 74 10.98 2.10 0.91
CA VAL A 74 9.62 1.60 0.76
C VAL A 74 9.11 1.09 2.10
N GLU A 75 7.95 1.60 2.51
CA GLU A 75 7.22 1.18 3.69
C GLU A 75 6.30 0.00 3.37
N PHE A 76 6.28 -0.98 4.27
CA PHE A 76 5.51 -2.20 4.11
C PHE A 76 4.44 -2.37 5.18
N MET A 77 3.21 -2.55 4.70
CA MET A 77 2.11 -3.13 5.45
C MET A 77 2.06 -4.63 5.13
N ILE A 78 2.18 -5.48 6.15
CA ILE A 78 2.32 -6.92 5.99
C ILE A 78 1.05 -7.65 6.43
N GLY A 79 0.46 -8.41 5.52
CA GLY A 79 -0.66 -9.29 5.81
C GLY A 79 -0.25 -10.49 6.67
N LEU A 80 -1.05 -10.75 7.70
CA LEU A 80 -1.03 -11.99 8.45
C LEU A 80 -2.30 -12.76 8.06
N GLY A 81 -2.10 -13.88 7.36
CA GLY A 81 -3.16 -14.66 6.73
C GLY A 81 -4.23 -15.16 7.70
N ASN A 82 -5.44 -15.33 7.17
CA ASN A 82 -6.63 -15.74 7.93
C ASN A 82 -6.43 -17.10 8.62
N GLU A 83 -5.63 -17.98 8.03
CA GLU A 83 -5.28 -19.30 8.54
C GLU A 83 -4.56 -19.28 9.90
N PHE A 84 -3.94 -18.16 10.27
CA PHE A 84 -3.23 -18.04 11.54
C PHE A 84 -4.13 -17.63 12.71
N LEU A 85 -5.30 -17.04 12.44
CA LEU A 85 -6.11 -16.37 13.46
C LEU A 85 -6.53 -17.31 14.58
N GLN A 86 -7.07 -18.48 14.26
CA GLN A 86 -7.50 -19.44 15.28
C GLN A 86 -6.32 -19.90 16.16
N SER A 87 -5.19 -20.24 15.55
CA SER A 87 -4.01 -20.69 16.30
C SER A 87 -3.41 -19.61 17.20
N MET A 88 -3.38 -18.35 16.76
CA MET A 88 -2.86 -17.23 17.54
C MET A 88 -3.84 -16.73 18.60
N SER A 89 -5.14 -16.92 18.37
CA SER A 89 -6.19 -16.61 19.35
C SER A 89 -6.13 -17.53 20.58
N THR A 90 -5.68 -18.78 20.37
CA THR A 90 -5.61 -19.83 21.40
C THR A 90 -4.22 -19.94 22.03
N ASP A 91 -3.16 -19.68 21.26
CA ASP A 91 -1.79 -19.69 21.72
C ASP A 91 -1.04 -18.42 21.27
N PRO A 92 -0.96 -17.40 22.14
CA PRO A 92 -0.26 -16.15 21.83
C PRO A 92 1.23 -16.31 21.50
N THR A 93 1.88 -17.41 21.90
CA THR A 93 3.28 -17.66 21.57
C THR A 93 3.49 -17.89 20.07
N LYS A 94 2.43 -18.29 19.34
CA LYS A 94 2.44 -18.39 17.88
C LYS A 94 2.62 -17.04 17.20
N ALA A 95 2.01 -15.98 17.75
CA ALA A 95 2.18 -14.63 17.23
C ALA A 95 3.63 -14.16 17.39
N GLN A 96 4.22 -14.37 18.57
CA GLN A 96 5.63 -14.07 18.81
C GLN A 96 6.56 -14.86 17.88
N SER A 97 6.35 -16.17 17.76
CA SER A 97 7.14 -17.02 16.87
C SER A 97 7.04 -16.56 15.41
N TRP A 98 5.84 -16.20 14.95
CA TRP A 98 5.64 -15.68 13.60
C TRP A 98 6.39 -14.36 13.37
N ILE A 99 6.33 -13.39 14.29
CA ILE A 99 7.06 -12.13 14.16
C ILE A 99 8.58 -12.37 14.13
N GLN A 100 9.09 -13.19 15.05
CA GLN A 100 10.52 -13.50 15.17
C GLN A 100 11.05 -14.22 13.93
N GLN A 101 10.27 -15.11 13.33
CA GLN A 101 10.69 -15.88 12.15
C GLN A 101 10.50 -15.11 10.84
N ARG A 102 9.41 -14.36 10.72
CA ARG A 102 8.98 -13.77 9.43
C ARG A 102 9.36 -12.31 9.27
N LEU A 103 9.40 -11.53 10.35
CA LEU A 103 9.60 -10.07 10.25
C LEU A 103 10.94 -9.62 10.83
N GLN A 104 11.32 -10.16 12.00
CA GLN A 104 12.51 -9.73 12.71
C GLN A 104 13.82 -9.85 11.89
N PRO A 105 14.01 -10.84 10.99
CA PRO A 105 15.19 -10.88 10.14
C PRO A 105 15.30 -9.69 9.16
N HIS A 106 14.19 -9.02 8.86
CA HIS A 106 14.10 -7.98 7.84
C HIS A 106 13.90 -6.57 8.42
N ILE A 107 13.31 -6.45 9.61
CA ILE A 107 12.80 -5.19 10.19
C ILE A 107 13.84 -4.06 10.34
N ASN A 108 15.13 -4.41 10.46
CA ASN A 108 16.22 -3.44 10.58
C ASN A 108 16.64 -2.83 9.23
N ARG A 109 16.29 -3.46 8.11
CA ARG A 109 16.69 -3.04 6.77
C ARG A 109 15.51 -2.74 5.87
N THR A 110 14.34 -3.30 6.16
CA THR A 110 13.11 -3.10 5.39
C THR A 110 12.09 -2.42 6.31
N ARG A 111 11.52 -1.30 5.87
CA ARG A 111 10.63 -0.46 6.69
C ARG A 111 9.26 -1.10 6.84
N ILE A 112 9.14 -2.08 7.71
CA ILE A 112 7.85 -2.67 8.08
C ILE A 112 7.16 -1.73 9.06
N THR A 113 5.99 -1.20 8.69
CA THR A 113 5.25 -0.19 9.46
C THR A 113 3.96 -0.73 10.06
N SER A 114 3.42 -1.83 9.52
CA SER A 114 2.16 -2.38 10.01
C SER A 114 2.03 -3.88 9.79
N ILE A 115 1.31 -4.56 10.68
CA ILE A 115 0.79 -5.91 10.49
C ILE A 115 -0.73 -5.82 10.38
N VAL A 116 -1.29 -6.32 9.27
CA VAL A 116 -2.72 -6.44 9.03
C VAL A 116 -3.14 -7.85 9.39
N VAL A 117 -3.78 -8.01 10.54
CA VAL A 117 -4.21 -9.29 11.09
C VAL A 117 -5.54 -9.67 10.46
N GLY A 118 -5.49 -10.63 9.54
CA GLY A 118 -6.66 -11.07 8.77
C GLY A 118 -7.10 -10.05 7.69
N ASN A 119 -7.83 -10.57 6.71
CA ASN A 119 -8.42 -9.79 5.61
C ASN A 119 -9.88 -10.21 5.38
N GLU A 120 -10.78 -9.24 5.44
CA GLU A 120 -12.24 -9.39 5.22
C GLU A 120 -12.90 -10.46 6.11
N ILE A 121 -12.42 -10.64 7.34
CA ILE A 121 -12.87 -11.72 8.23
C ILE A 121 -14.38 -11.73 8.47
N ILE A 122 -15.01 -10.57 8.61
CA ILE A 122 -16.45 -10.48 8.88
C ILE A 122 -17.27 -10.97 7.68
N LYS A 123 -16.78 -10.74 6.46
CA LYS A 123 -17.43 -11.15 5.21
C LYS A 123 -17.46 -12.67 5.03
N THR A 124 -16.59 -13.42 5.70
CA THR A 124 -16.59 -14.89 5.62
C THR A 124 -17.83 -15.50 6.29
N ASN A 125 -18.50 -14.77 7.19
CA ASN A 125 -19.57 -15.27 8.05
C ASN A 125 -19.19 -16.49 8.91
N ASP A 126 -17.89 -16.82 9.00
CA ASP A 126 -17.39 -17.87 9.88
C ASP A 126 -17.26 -17.32 11.31
N ARG A 127 -18.20 -17.71 12.19
CA ARG A 127 -18.25 -17.28 13.59
C ARG A 127 -16.99 -17.64 14.38
N VAL A 128 -16.31 -18.74 14.05
CA VAL A 128 -15.06 -19.14 14.71
C VAL A 128 -13.95 -18.20 14.28
N LEU A 129 -13.85 -17.91 12.98
CA LEU A 129 -12.83 -17.00 12.46
C LEU A 129 -13.04 -15.56 12.95
N ILE A 130 -14.29 -15.08 12.95
CA ILE A 130 -14.66 -13.74 13.45
C ILE A 130 -14.32 -13.60 14.94
N SER A 131 -14.70 -14.59 15.77
CA SER A 131 -14.37 -14.56 17.21
C SER A 131 -12.87 -14.67 17.48
N SER A 132 -12.09 -15.24 16.56
CA SER A 132 -10.63 -15.36 16.68
C SER A 132 -9.86 -14.08 16.34
N LEU A 133 -10.47 -13.13 15.63
CA LEU A 133 -9.78 -11.94 15.11
C LEU A 133 -9.20 -11.06 16.23
N LEU A 134 -10.03 -10.60 17.15
CA LEU A 134 -9.57 -9.69 18.21
C LEU A 134 -8.53 -10.34 19.14
N PRO A 135 -8.69 -11.59 19.62
CA PRO A 135 -7.64 -12.27 20.37
C PRO A 135 -6.32 -12.40 19.59
N ALA A 136 -6.37 -12.72 18.29
CA ALA A 136 -5.17 -12.79 17.46
C ALA A 136 -4.48 -11.41 17.33
N MET A 137 -5.25 -10.33 17.14
CA MET A 137 -4.72 -8.96 17.14
C MET A 137 -4.03 -8.61 18.47
N LYS A 138 -4.65 -8.96 19.59
CA LYS A 138 -4.06 -8.78 20.93
C LYS A 138 -2.78 -9.59 21.10
N ALA A 139 -2.73 -10.83 20.61
CA ALA A 139 -1.53 -11.65 20.64
C ALA A 139 -0.38 -11.03 19.85
N VAL A 140 -0.65 -10.54 18.63
CA VAL A 140 0.34 -9.84 17.79
C VAL A 140 0.83 -8.56 18.47
N TYR A 141 -0.06 -7.74 19.01
CA TYR A 141 0.31 -6.51 19.71
C TYR A 141 1.15 -6.77 20.97
N SER A 142 0.78 -7.78 21.75
CA SER A 142 1.54 -8.21 22.94
C SER A 142 2.95 -8.69 22.57
N ALA A 143 3.06 -9.45 21.47
CA ALA A 143 4.34 -9.92 20.97
C ALA A 143 5.22 -8.76 20.47
N LEU A 144 4.67 -7.79 19.74
CA LEU A 144 5.41 -6.59 19.34
C LEU A 144 5.88 -5.78 20.55
N THR A 145 5.03 -5.60 21.56
CA THR A 145 5.38 -4.91 22.81
C THR A 145 6.51 -5.62 23.53
N SER A 146 6.45 -6.95 23.62
CA SER A 146 7.49 -7.77 24.26
C SER A 146 8.84 -7.72 23.53
N LEU A 147 8.82 -7.43 22.23
CA LEU A 147 10.00 -7.25 21.39
C LEU A 147 10.46 -5.78 21.30
N GLY A 148 9.75 -4.83 21.92
CA GLY A 148 10.03 -3.40 21.83
C GLY A 148 9.76 -2.78 20.46
N LEU A 149 8.86 -3.38 19.68
CA LEU A 149 8.55 -3.01 18.29
C LEU A 149 7.20 -2.27 18.16
N GLU A 150 6.44 -2.10 19.25
CA GLU A 150 5.08 -1.54 19.24
C GLU A 150 5.00 -0.09 18.76
N LYS A 151 6.10 0.66 18.88
CA LYS A 151 6.20 2.04 18.37
C LYS A 151 6.56 2.12 16.88
N GLN A 152 7.12 1.04 16.34
CA GLN A 152 7.55 0.95 14.94
C GLN A 152 6.48 0.29 14.06
N VAL A 153 5.84 -0.76 14.57
CA VAL A 153 4.91 -1.60 13.82
C VAL A 153 3.53 -1.50 14.44
N THR A 154 2.60 -0.90 13.71
CA THR A 154 1.19 -0.82 14.12
C THR A 154 0.46 -2.14 13.84
N VAL A 155 -0.44 -2.56 14.73
CA VAL A 155 -1.37 -3.68 14.49
C VAL A 155 -2.70 -3.12 14.01
N THR A 156 -3.29 -3.73 12.99
CA THR A 156 -4.61 -3.37 12.48
C THR A 156 -5.25 -4.60 11.80
N SER A 157 -6.46 -4.45 11.24
CA SER A 157 -7.15 -5.47 10.43
C SER A 157 -7.87 -4.78 9.28
N ALA A 158 -8.01 -5.48 8.15
CA ALA A 158 -8.66 -4.97 6.93
C ALA A 158 -10.03 -5.60 6.73
N HIS A 159 -11.02 -4.77 6.43
CA HIS A 159 -12.41 -5.20 6.37
C HIS A 159 -13.12 -4.75 5.09
N ALA A 160 -13.88 -5.64 4.47
CA ALA A 160 -14.89 -5.25 3.48
C ALA A 160 -16.05 -4.51 4.16
N LEU A 161 -16.86 -3.77 3.40
CA LEU A 161 -17.96 -2.96 3.94
C LEU A 161 -19.27 -3.74 4.16
N ASP A 162 -19.30 -5.04 3.87
CA ASP A 162 -20.49 -5.91 3.99
C ASP A 162 -21.06 -6.02 5.42
N PHE A 163 -20.30 -5.58 6.43
CA PHE A 163 -20.77 -5.53 7.81
C PHE A 163 -21.68 -4.33 8.11
N LEU A 164 -21.81 -3.37 7.19
CA LEU A 164 -22.71 -2.22 7.34
C LEU A 164 -24.15 -2.64 7.05
N GLN A 165 -25.07 -2.21 7.90
CA GLN A 165 -26.51 -2.39 7.71
C GLN A 165 -27.10 -1.24 6.90
N THR A 166 -26.72 -0.03 7.27
CA THR A 166 -27.13 1.20 6.58
C THR A 166 -25.85 1.92 6.16
N SER A 167 -25.82 2.37 4.91
CA SER A 167 -24.72 3.19 4.36
C SER A 167 -25.21 4.38 3.52
N TYR A 168 -26.53 4.49 3.31
CA TYR A 168 -27.17 5.62 2.64
C TYR A 168 -28.35 6.15 3.47
N PRO A 169 -28.42 7.48 3.74
CA PRO A 169 -27.35 8.44 3.46
C PRO A 169 -26.13 8.21 4.37
N PRO A 170 -24.92 8.70 4.03
CA PRO A 170 -23.69 8.43 4.80
C PRO A 170 -23.77 8.78 6.30
N SER A 171 -24.49 9.82 6.68
CA SER A 171 -24.72 10.20 8.08
C SER A 171 -25.53 9.17 8.89
N ALA A 172 -26.27 8.29 8.23
CA ALA A 172 -27.09 7.23 8.84
C ALA A 172 -26.35 5.90 8.94
N GLY A 173 -25.03 5.88 8.69
CA GLY A 173 -24.21 4.68 8.73
C GLY A 173 -24.37 3.89 10.03
N THR A 174 -24.69 2.60 9.93
CA THR A 174 -24.78 1.69 11.08
C THR A 174 -24.22 0.30 10.76
N PHE A 175 -23.71 -0.39 11.77
CA PHE A 175 -23.31 -1.79 11.67
C PHE A 175 -24.53 -2.71 11.71
N LYS A 176 -24.41 -3.88 11.08
CA LYS A 176 -25.35 -4.99 11.27
C LYS A 176 -25.30 -5.49 12.71
N GLU A 177 -26.48 -5.69 13.29
CA GLU A 177 -26.65 -5.97 14.72
C GLU A 177 -25.89 -7.24 15.15
N GLU A 178 -25.88 -8.27 14.30
CA GLU A 178 -25.22 -9.56 14.57
C GLU A 178 -23.70 -9.45 14.76
N PHE A 179 -23.09 -8.39 14.23
CA PHE A 179 -21.65 -8.13 14.30
C PHE A 179 -21.25 -7.15 15.41
N ILE A 180 -22.18 -6.43 16.02
CA ILE A 180 -21.88 -5.43 17.06
C ILE A 180 -21.08 -6.04 18.21
N GLN A 181 -21.42 -7.27 18.64
CA GLN A 181 -20.71 -7.98 19.71
C GLN A 181 -19.22 -8.22 19.41
N PHE A 182 -18.83 -8.26 18.13
CA PHE A 182 -17.44 -8.42 17.71
C PHE A 182 -16.79 -7.07 17.38
N LEU A 183 -17.55 -6.15 16.79
CA LEU A 183 -17.06 -4.84 16.35
C LEU A 183 -16.82 -3.89 17.51
N GLN A 184 -17.69 -3.82 18.52
CA GLN A 184 -17.50 -2.95 19.69
C GLN A 184 -16.13 -3.19 20.37
N PRO A 185 -15.80 -4.42 20.83
CA PRO A 185 -14.51 -4.64 21.49
C PRO A 185 -13.32 -4.54 20.52
N LEU A 186 -13.53 -4.72 19.21
CA LEU A 186 -12.50 -4.49 18.20
C LEU A 186 -12.18 -2.99 18.05
N LEU A 187 -13.21 -2.14 17.97
CA LEU A 187 -13.05 -0.68 17.95
C LEU A 187 -12.41 -0.17 19.25
N ASP A 188 -12.85 -0.67 20.40
CA ASP A 188 -12.24 -0.34 21.70
C ASP A 188 -10.73 -0.64 21.70
N PHE A 189 -10.33 -1.76 21.10
CA PHE A 189 -8.92 -2.12 20.96
C PHE A 189 -8.18 -1.20 19.99
N HIS A 190 -8.77 -0.87 18.84
CA HIS A 190 -8.18 0.10 17.90
C HIS A 190 -7.91 1.45 18.56
N ALA A 191 -8.89 1.97 19.32
CA ALA A 191 -8.76 3.20 20.10
C ALA A 191 -7.66 3.08 21.17
N GLN A 192 -7.63 1.97 21.93
CA GLN A 192 -6.63 1.72 22.96
C GLN A 192 -5.19 1.77 22.42
N ILE A 193 -4.93 1.13 21.28
CA ILE A 193 -3.58 1.09 20.67
C ILE A 193 -3.33 2.21 19.66
N LYS A 194 -4.30 3.12 19.48
CA LYS A 194 -4.25 4.24 18.52
C LYS A 194 -3.92 3.79 17.09
N SER A 195 -4.54 2.71 16.66
CA SER A 195 -4.37 2.15 15.31
C SER A 195 -5.51 2.56 14.38
N PRO A 196 -5.26 2.71 13.08
CA PRO A 196 -6.34 2.94 12.12
C PRO A 196 -7.20 1.68 11.94
N PHE A 197 -8.45 1.89 11.56
CA PHE A 197 -9.35 0.85 11.08
C PHE A 197 -9.26 0.79 9.55
N LEU A 198 -8.82 -0.34 8.99
CA LEU A 198 -8.62 -0.45 7.54
C LEU A 198 -9.85 -0.99 6.83
N ILE A 199 -10.18 -0.40 5.68
CA ILE A 199 -11.24 -0.89 4.81
C ILE A 199 -10.79 -1.20 3.39
N ASN A 200 -11.48 -2.17 2.81
CA ASN A 200 -11.44 -2.49 1.41
C ASN A 200 -12.72 -1.91 0.79
N ALA A 201 -12.59 -0.75 0.12
CA ALA A 201 -13.71 0.06 -0.34
C ALA A 201 -13.73 0.12 -1.86
N TYR A 202 -14.75 -0.48 -2.47
CA TYR A 202 -14.84 -0.62 -3.92
C TYR A 202 -16.18 -0.07 -4.42
N PRO A 203 -16.22 1.18 -4.92
CA PRO A 203 -17.36 1.71 -5.66
C PRO A 203 -17.78 0.85 -6.86
N PHE A 204 -16.83 0.10 -7.43
CA PHE A 204 -17.08 -0.87 -8.51
C PHE A 204 -18.20 -1.86 -8.18
N PHE A 205 -18.16 -2.50 -7.00
CA PHE A 205 -19.16 -3.52 -6.66
C PHE A 205 -20.56 -2.92 -6.52
N ALA A 206 -20.68 -1.74 -5.91
CA ALA A 206 -21.97 -1.06 -5.83
C ALA A 206 -22.53 -0.71 -7.22
N TYR A 207 -21.69 -0.19 -8.12
CA TYR A 207 -22.11 0.08 -9.49
C TYR A 207 -22.48 -1.19 -10.25
N MET A 208 -21.69 -2.26 -10.11
CA MET A 208 -21.96 -3.55 -10.74
C MET A 208 -23.31 -4.12 -10.30
N ASP A 209 -23.66 -4.00 -9.02
CA ASP A 209 -24.91 -4.51 -8.46
C ASP A 209 -26.13 -3.67 -8.89
N SER A 210 -25.96 -2.37 -9.14
CA SER A 210 -27.08 -1.46 -9.46
C SER A 210 -26.72 -0.37 -10.49
N PRO A 211 -26.31 -0.76 -11.73
CA PRO A 211 -25.76 0.18 -12.72
C PRO A 211 -26.81 1.13 -13.32
N LYS A 212 -28.11 0.85 -13.11
CA LYS A 212 -29.22 1.72 -13.52
C LYS A 212 -29.55 2.79 -12.49
N GLU A 213 -29.17 2.58 -11.23
CA GLU A 213 -29.50 3.46 -10.11
C GLU A 213 -28.30 4.31 -9.70
N ILE A 214 -27.09 3.77 -9.83
CA ILE A 214 -25.84 4.44 -9.48
C ILE A 214 -25.22 5.03 -10.76
N PRO A 215 -25.12 6.37 -10.89
CA PRO A 215 -24.47 6.99 -12.05
C PRO A 215 -23.00 6.57 -12.14
N LEU A 216 -22.55 6.21 -13.34
CA LEU A 216 -21.16 5.80 -13.57
C LEU A 216 -20.18 6.93 -13.20
N GLU A 217 -20.55 8.18 -13.49
CA GLU A 217 -19.74 9.35 -13.20
C GLU A 217 -19.47 9.53 -11.69
N TYR A 218 -20.45 9.17 -10.85
CA TYR A 218 -20.37 9.26 -9.39
C TYR A 218 -19.37 8.27 -8.79
N VAL A 219 -19.25 7.09 -9.39
CA VAL A 219 -18.29 6.05 -8.95
C VAL A 219 -16.92 6.18 -9.61
N LEU A 220 -16.78 6.97 -10.68
CA LEU A 220 -15.53 7.22 -11.39
C LEU A 220 -14.88 8.58 -11.07
N PHE A 221 -15.38 9.31 -10.07
CA PHE A 221 -14.93 10.67 -9.72
C PHE A 221 -15.02 11.67 -10.88
N GLN A 222 -15.98 11.48 -11.79
CA GLN A 222 -16.24 12.40 -12.89
C GLN A 222 -17.25 13.47 -12.46
N PRO A 223 -17.31 14.64 -13.14
CA PRO A 223 -18.33 15.65 -12.86
C PRO A 223 -19.73 15.06 -12.91
N ASN A 224 -20.48 15.19 -11.81
CA ASN A 224 -21.83 14.67 -11.66
C ASN A 224 -22.61 15.51 -10.63
N GLN A 225 -23.90 15.25 -10.45
CA GLN A 225 -24.72 15.99 -9.47
C GLN A 225 -24.38 15.65 -8.01
N GLY A 226 -23.71 14.51 -7.79
CA GLY A 226 -23.43 13.95 -6.48
C GLY A 226 -24.71 13.60 -5.73
N MET A 227 -24.60 13.51 -4.42
CA MET A 227 -25.73 13.40 -3.51
C MET A 227 -25.55 14.38 -2.35
N VAL A 228 -26.66 14.92 -1.85
CA VAL A 228 -26.68 15.75 -0.63
C VAL A 228 -27.26 14.92 0.49
N ASP A 229 -26.49 14.78 1.57
CA ASP A 229 -26.91 14.02 2.74
C ASP A 229 -28.03 14.81 3.46
N PRO A 230 -29.24 14.27 3.60
CA PRO A 230 -30.39 15.01 4.10
C PRO A 230 -30.28 15.36 5.60
N ASN A 231 -29.45 14.66 6.36
CA ASN A 231 -29.32 14.88 7.81
C ASN A 231 -28.23 15.90 8.13
N THR A 232 -27.19 16.00 7.28
CA THR A 232 -26.00 16.83 7.53
C THR A 232 -25.81 17.95 6.52
N ASN A 233 -26.55 17.92 5.41
CA ASN A 233 -26.41 18.81 4.25
C ASN A 233 -25.01 18.76 3.59
N LEU A 234 -24.23 17.71 3.87
CA LEU A 234 -22.94 17.48 3.24
C LEU A 234 -23.14 16.97 1.80
N HIS A 235 -22.43 17.56 0.86
CA HIS A 235 -22.42 17.11 -0.53
C HIS A 235 -21.30 16.11 -0.76
N TYR A 236 -21.65 14.95 -1.31
CA TYR A 236 -20.73 13.92 -1.74
C TYR A 236 -20.73 13.88 -3.26
N ASP A 237 -19.61 14.26 -3.86
CA ASP A 237 -19.42 14.26 -5.32
C ASP A 237 -18.90 12.91 -5.85
N ASN A 238 -18.55 11.98 -4.96
CA ASN A 238 -18.12 10.63 -5.31
C ASN A 238 -18.48 9.59 -4.25
N MET A 239 -18.66 8.34 -4.69
CA MET A 239 -19.07 7.25 -3.80
C MET A 239 -18.02 6.84 -2.78
N LEU A 240 -16.72 6.92 -3.10
CA LEU A 240 -15.67 6.50 -2.17
C LEU A 240 -15.70 7.35 -0.88
N PHE A 241 -15.91 8.66 -1.01
CA PHE A 241 -16.13 9.55 0.13
C PHE A 241 -17.38 9.17 0.93
N ALA A 242 -18.48 8.86 0.26
CA ALA A 242 -19.71 8.42 0.90
C ALA A 242 -19.51 7.11 1.69
N GLN A 243 -18.77 6.14 1.13
CA GLN A 243 -18.46 4.86 1.80
C GLN A 243 -17.60 5.07 3.07
N VAL A 244 -16.59 5.93 3.00
CA VAL A 244 -15.74 6.24 4.15
C VAL A 244 -16.53 6.95 5.25
N ASP A 245 -17.35 7.95 4.90
CA ASP A 245 -18.13 8.69 5.91
C ASP A 245 -19.30 7.88 6.47
N ALA A 246 -19.88 6.96 5.69
CA ALA A 246 -20.82 5.97 6.21
C ALA A 246 -20.20 5.11 7.32
N LEU A 247 -18.95 4.68 7.13
CA LEU A 247 -18.24 3.95 8.17
C LEU A 247 -17.93 4.82 9.39
N TYR A 248 -17.49 6.07 9.19
CA TYR A 248 -17.28 6.99 10.32
C TYR A 248 -18.55 7.19 11.14
N SER A 249 -19.70 7.32 10.48
CA SER A 249 -21.01 7.38 11.15
C SER A 249 -21.31 6.11 11.94
N ALA A 250 -21.05 4.92 11.36
CA ALA A 250 -21.24 3.65 12.04
C ALA A 250 -20.33 3.49 13.26
N ILE A 251 -19.04 3.81 13.14
CA ILE A 251 -18.08 3.80 14.25
C ILE A 251 -18.55 4.74 15.39
N LYS A 252 -19.10 5.90 15.03
CA LYS A 252 -19.64 6.87 15.98
C LYS A 252 -20.84 6.34 16.77
N THR A 253 -21.69 5.48 16.20
CA THR A 253 -22.82 4.89 16.93
C THR A 253 -22.36 3.95 18.05
N LEU A 254 -21.14 3.41 17.94
CA LEU A 254 -20.49 2.59 18.96
C LEU A 254 -19.57 3.39 19.90
N GLY A 255 -19.71 4.72 19.91
CA GLY A 255 -19.06 5.62 20.87
C GLY A 255 -17.66 6.12 20.47
N HIS A 256 -17.17 5.78 19.28
CA HIS A 256 -15.82 6.11 18.83
C HIS A 256 -15.80 7.27 17.85
N THR A 257 -14.92 8.26 18.07
CA THR A 257 -14.74 9.41 17.15
C THR A 257 -13.26 9.70 16.84
N ASP A 258 -12.39 8.97 17.51
CA ASP A 258 -10.94 9.05 17.57
C ASP A 258 -10.23 8.01 16.70
N ILE A 259 -10.97 7.02 16.18
CA ILE A 259 -10.45 6.00 15.27
C ILE A 259 -10.37 6.57 13.85
N GLU A 260 -9.17 6.54 13.26
CA GLU A 260 -8.94 6.92 11.86
C GLU A 260 -9.33 5.76 10.93
N VAL A 261 -10.05 6.05 9.84
CA VAL A 261 -10.35 5.09 8.77
C VAL A 261 -9.35 5.29 7.64
N ARG A 262 -8.73 4.20 7.17
CA ARG A 262 -7.85 4.21 5.99
C ARG A 262 -8.27 3.13 4.99
N ILE A 263 -8.04 3.39 3.71
CA ILE A 263 -8.40 2.47 2.64
C ILE A 263 -7.19 1.58 2.33
N SER A 264 -7.27 0.31 2.71
CA SER A 264 -6.20 -0.66 2.40
C SER A 264 -6.37 -1.31 1.04
N GLU A 265 -7.55 -1.21 0.44
CA GLU A 265 -7.78 -1.63 -0.93
C GLU A 265 -8.88 -0.81 -1.58
N THR A 266 -8.62 -0.37 -2.81
CA THR A 266 -9.63 0.14 -3.71
C THR A 266 -9.08 0.09 -5.13
N GLY A 267 -9.94 -0.17 -6.12
CA GLY A 267 -9.52 -0.30 -7.50
C GLY A 267 -10.71 -0.55 -8.41
N TRP A 268 -10.42 -0.74 -9.69
CA TRP A 268 -11.42 -1.01 -10.71
C TRP A 268 -10.86 -1.98 -11.75
N PRO A 269 -11.56 -3.08 -12.05
CA PRO A 269 -11.04 -4.09 -12.96
C PRO A 269 -11.14 -3.62 -14.42
N SER A 270 -10.11 -3.90 -15.22
CA SER A 270 -10.07 -3.54 -16.64
C SER A 270 -10.79 -4.53 -17.55
N LYS A 271 -11.24 -5.66 -17.02
CA LYS A 271 -11.95 -6.70 -17.76
C LYS A 271 -12.72 -7.57 -16.79
N GLY A 272 -13.98 -7.85 -17.07
CA GLY A 272 -14.81 -8.76 -16.29
C GLY A 272 -15.62 -9.73 -17.15
N ASP A 273 -16.39 -10.58 -16.49
CA ASP A 273 -17.42 -11.41 -17.10
C ASP A 273 -18.59 -10.54 -17.60
N GLU A 274 -19.52 -11.13 -18.37
CA GLU A 274 -20.66 -10.41 -18.96
C GLU A 274 -21.52 -9.67 -17.92
N LYS A 275 -21.60 -10.21 -16.69
CA LYS A 275 -22.37 -9.61 -15.59
C LYS A 275 -21.59 -8.57 -14.79
N GLU A 276 -20.29 -8.42 -15.01
CA GLU A 276 -19.43 -7.48 -14.30
C GLU A 276 -19.44 -6.11 -15.01
N VAL A 277 -20.63 -5.52 -15.07
CA VAL A 277 -20.89 -4.28 -15.81
C VAL A 277 -19.95 -3.18 -15.32
N GLY A 278 -19.31 -2.50 -16.28
CA GLY A 278 -18.36 -1.42 -16.01
C GLY A 278 -16.91 -1.86 -15.94
N ALA A 279 -16.60 -3.17 -15.92
CA ALA A 279 -15.22 -3.68 -15.94
C ALA A 279 -14.57 -3.53 -17.33
N THR A 280 -14.09 -2.33 -17.65
CA THR A 280 -13.41 -2.00 -18.92
C THR A 280 -12.09 -1.25 -18.68
N PRO A 281 -11.12 -1.29 -19.63
CA PRO A 281 -9.88 -0.55 -19.48
C PRO A 281 -10.09 0.95 -19.34
N GLU A 282 -11.11 1.51 -20.00
CA GLU A 282 -11.44 2.94 -19.95
C GLU A 282 -11.92 3.35 -18.56
N ASN A 283 -12.84 2.58 -17.96
CA ASN A 283 -13.34 2.86 -16.62
C ASN A 283 -12.26 2.64 -15.56
N ALA A 284 -11.43 1.61 -15.72
CA ALA A 284 -10.29 1.37 -14.84
C ALA A 284 -9.27 2.53 -14.89
N ALA A 285 -9.00 3.07 -16.08
CA ALA A 285 -8.15 4.23 -16.25
C ALA A 285 -8.73 5.49 -15.58
N LEU A 286 -10.03 5.72 -15.75
CA LEU A 286 -10.73 6.83 -15.11
C LEU A 286 -10.72 6.71 -13.59
N TYR A 287 -11.13 5.56 -13.04
CA TYR A 287 -11.18 5.34 -11.60
C TYR A 287 -9.81 5.53 -10.95
N ASN A 288 -8.82 4.76 -11.38
CA ASN A 288 -7.49 4.77 -10.77
C ASN A 288 -6.77 6.10 -11.04
N GLY A 289 -6.90 6.67 -12.24
CA GLY A 289 -6.30 7.98 -12.57
C GLY A 289 -6.87 9.13 -11.74
N ASN A 290 -8.19 9.15 -11.53
CA ASN A 290 -8.83 10.19 -10.71
C ASN A 290 -8.56 9.97 -9.22
N LEU A 291 -8.53 8.72 -8.74
CA LEU A 291 -8.14 8.37 -7.38
C LEU A 291 -6.72 8.87 -7.07
N LEU A 292 -5.75 8.64 -7.97
CA LEU A 292 -4.39 9.14 -7.81
C LEU A 292 -4.35 10.68 -7.70
N ARG A 293 -5.13 11.37 -8.53
CA ARG A 293 -5.27 12.82 -8.47
C ARG A 293 -5.90 13.29 -7.15
N LEU A 294 -6.89 12.56 -6.66
CA LEU A 294 -7.57 12.84 -5.39
C LEU A 294 -6.60 12.75 -4.21
N VAL A 295 -5.77 11.70 -4.17
CA VAL A 295 -4.70 11.52 -3.17
C VAL A 295 -3.66 12.64 -3.27
N GLN A 296 -3.23 13.01 -4.48
CA GLN A 296 -2.29 14.12 -4.69
C GLN A 296 -2.83 15.47 -4.20
N GLN A 297 -4.14 15.71 -4.32
CA GLN A 297 -4.80 16.90 -3.80
C GLN A 297 -4.90 16.91 -2.26
N ARG A 298 -4.58 15.80 -1.59
CA ARG A 298 -4.71 15.61 -0.15
C ARG A 298 -6.11 15.95 0.36
N LYS A 299 -7.14 15.58 -0.40
CA LYS A 299 -8.53 15.82 0.00
C LYS A 299 -8.96 14.83 1.07
N GLY A 300 -9.60 15.33 2.12
CA GLY A 300 -10.42 14.52 3.01
C GLY A 300 -11.83 14.35 2.47
N THR A 301 -12.64 13.56 3.15
CA THR A 301 -14.07 13.40 2.86
C THR A 301 -14.88 14.62 3.32
N PRO A 302 -16.14 14.78 2.87
CA PRO A 302 -17.00 15.87 3.33
C PRO A 302 -17.16 15.95 4.86
N ALA A 303 -17.27 14.83 5.57
CA ALA A 303 -17.38 14.82 7.03
C ALA A 303 -16.03 14.89 7.76
N LYS A 304 -14.89 14.61 7.08
CA LYS A 304 -13.54 14.62 7.65
C LYS A 304 -12.52 15.37 6.77
N GLN A 305 -12.81 16.63 6.45
CA GLN A 305 -12.01 17.45 5.52
C GLN A 305 -10.55 17.65 5.93
N SER A 306 -10.25 17.63 7.24
CA SER A 306 -8.90 17.86 7.78
C SER A 306 -7.99 16.64 7.71
N VAL A 307 -8.54 15.46 7.42
CA VAL A 307 -7.80 14.20 7.32
C VAL A 307 -7.84 13.75 5.87
N PRO A 308 -6.74 13.92 5.10
CA PRO A 308 -6.66 13.42 3.74
C PRO A 308 -6.93 11.92 3.68
N ILE A 309 -7.60 11.46 2.62
CA ILE A 309 -7.73 10.02 2.40
C ILE A 309 -6.36 9.35 2.29
N ASP A 310 -6.21 8.22 2.96
CA ASP A 310 -5.04 7.35 2.86
C ASP A 310 -5.45 6.05 2.16
N VAL A 311 -4.80 5.75 1.03
CA VAL A 311 -5.24 4.74 0.08
C VAL A 311 -4.11 3.84 -0.37
N TYR A 312 -4.38 2.53 -0.42
CA TYR A 312 -3.63 1.55 -1.19
C TYR A 312 -4.45 1.10 -2.40
N VAL A 313 -3.93 1.36 -3.61
CA VAL A 313 -4.58 0.95 -4.86
C VAL A 313 -4.46 -0.55 -5.02
N PHE A 314 -5.56 -1.21 -5.38
CA PHE A 314 -5.62 -2.63 -5.73
C PHE A 314 -5.72 -2.77 -7.25
N ALA A 315 -4.71 -3.30 -7.95
CA ALA A 315 -3.40 -3.76 -7.45
C ALA A 315 -2.26 -3.45 -8.45
N LEU A 316 -1.02 -3.78 -8.07
CA LEU A 316 0.15 -3.52 -8.92
C LEU A 316 0.10 -4.29 -10.24
N PHE A 317 -0.22 -5.59 -10.20
CA PHE A 317 -0.22 -6.46 -11.37
C PHE A 317 -1.56 -7.18 -11.56
N ASN A 318 -1.84 -7.60 -12.79
CA ASN A 318 -2.85 -8.62 -13.06
C ASN A 318 -2.39 -9.97 -12.48
N GLU A 319 -3.25 -10.59 -11.69
CA GLU A 319 -2.94 -11.81 -10.94
C GLU A 319 -3.65 -13.02 -11.55
N ASN A 320 -2.99 -13.73 -12.48
CA ASN A 320 -3.63 -14.72 -13.34
C ASN A 320 -4.12 -16.01 -12.64
N LEU A 321 -3.76 -16.24 -11.38
CA LEU A 321 -4.22 -17.39 -10.60
C LEU A 321 -5.31 -17.04 -9.58
N LYS A 322 -5.76 -15.78 -9.51
CA LYS A 322 -6.86 -15.42 -8.61
C LYS A 322 -8.13 -16.20 -8.98
N PRO A 323 -8.78 -16.87 -8.01
CA PRO A 323 -10.04 -17.57 -8.24
C PRO A 323 -11.18 -16.57 -8.43
N GLY A 324 -12.37 -17.07 -8.77
CA GLY A 324 -13.57 -16.24 -8.90
C GLY A 324 -13.77 -15.66 -10.31
N PRO A 325 -14.54 -14.57 -10.45
CA PRO A 325 -14.93 -14.02 -11.75
C PRO A 325 -13.75 -13.39 -12.50
N THR A 326 -13.93 -13.08 -13.79
CA THR A 326 -12.85 -12.57 -14.64
C THR A 326 -12.23 -11.28 -14.13
N SER A 327 -12.99 -10.41 -13.48
CA SER A 327 -12.47 -9.19 -12.85
C SER A 327 -11.30 -9.43 -11.91
N GLU A 328 -11.33 -10.49 -11.11
CA GLU A 328 -10.32 -10.80 -10.09
C GLU A 328 -8.91 -10.92 -10.68
N ARG A 329 -8.80 -11.32 -11.96
CA ARG A 329 -7.52 -11.47 -12.67
C ARG A 329 -7.08 -10.19 -13.40
N ASN A 330 -7.86 -9.11 -13.31
CA ASN A 330 -7.74 -7.92 -14.17
C ASN A 330 -7.81 -6.58 -13.39
N TYR A 331 -7.42 -6.55 -12.11
CA TYR A 331 -7.31 -5.32 -11.30
C TYR A 331 -5.97 -4.58 -11.43
N GLY A 332 -4.99 -5.17 -12.11
CA GLY A 332 -3.63 -4.65 -12.19
C GLY A 332 -3.53 -3.31 -12.91
N LEU A 333 -2.70 -2.41 -12.37
CA LEU A 333 -2.22 -1.25 -13.13
C LEU A 333 -1.24 -1.67 -14.24
N PHE A 334 -0.51 -2.77 -14.03
CA PHE A 334 0.47 -3.31 -14.96
C PHE A 334 0.18 -4.77 -15.32
N TYR A 335 0.53 -5.14 -16.55
CA TYR A 335 0.76 -6.54 -16.89
C TYR A 335 2.04 -7.04 -16.21
N PRO A 336 2.20 -8.36 -16.04
CA PRO A 336 3.41 -8.94 -15.44
C PRO A 336 4.72 -8.63 -16.20
N ASP A 337 4.64 -8.25 -17.48
CA ASP A 337 5.80 -7.79 -18.26
C ASP A 337 6.24 -6.35 -17.93
N GLY A 338 5.50 -5.64 -17.07
CA GLY A 338 5.76 -4.26 -16.66
C GLY A 338 5.13 -3.21 -17.57
N LYS A 339 4.40 -3.60 -18.62
CA LYS A 339 3.63 -2.64 -19.42
C LYS A 339 2.37 -2.20 -18.67
N PRO A 340 1.99 -0.92 -18.73
CA PRO A 340 0.73 -0.47 -18.16
C PRO A 340 -0.45 -1.13 -18.89
N VAL A 341 -1.46 -1.59 -18.14
CA VAL A 341 -2.71 -2.12 -18.73
C VAL A 341 -3.50 -0.98 -19.38
N TYR A 342 -3.45 0.19 -18.76
CA TYR A 342 -4.07 1.44 -19.20
C TYR A 342 -3.28 2.63 -18.64
N ASN A 343 -3.42 3.82 -19.24
CA ASN A 343 -2.64 4.99 -18.86
C ASN A 343 -3.32 5.77 -17.71
N VAL A 344 -2.69 5.76 -16.53
CA VAL A 344 -3.09 6.57 -15.36
C VAL A 344 -2.12 7.71 -15.04
N GLY A 345 -1.23 8.05 -15.99
CA GLY A 345 -0.17 9.05 -15.79
C GLY A 345 1.04 8.53 -15.01
N LEU A 346 1.07 7.23 -14.67
CA LEU A 346 2.22 6.55 -14.11
C LEU A 346 3.13 6.07 -15.24
N GLN A 347 4.32 6.67 -15.38
CA GLN A 347 5.35 6.22 -16.31
C GLN A 347 6.42 5.46 -15.53
N GLY A 348 6.47 4.14 -15.70
CA GLY A 348 7.47 3.27 -15.09
C GLY A 348 8.21 2.48 -16.15
N TYR A 349 9.43 2.04 -15.82
CA TYR A 349 10.22 1.17 -16.67
C TYR A 349 10.65 -0.06 -15.88
N LEU A 350 10.36 -1.24 -16.44
CA LEU A 350 10.80 -2.50 -15.89
C LEU A 350 11.89 -3.06 -16.82
N PRO A 351 13.15 -3.19 -16.37
CA PRO A 351 14.26 -3.60 -17.24
C PRO A 351 14.03 -4.97 -17.85
N ASP A 352 14.32 -5.16 -19.15
CA ASP A 352 14.15 -6.42 -19.86
C ASP A 352 14.89 -7.59 -19.19
N ILE A 353 14.33 -8.81 -19.34
CA ILE A 353 15.02 -10.03 -18.91
C ILE A 353 16.10 -10.35 -19.93
N ILE A 354 17.35 -9.97 -19.65
CA ILE A 354 18.49 -10.44 -20.43
C ILE A 354 18.77 -11.88 -20.00
N TYR A 355 18.24 -12.85 -20.74
CA TYR A 355 18.76 -14.21 -20.67
C TYR A 355 20.15 -14.21 -21.29
N SER A 356 21.21 -14.20 -20.48
CA SER A 356 22.55 -14.49 -21.01
C SER A 356 22.65 -15.99 -21.31
N SER A 357 22.19 -16.40 -22.48
CA SER A 357 22.54 -17.71 -23.05
C SER A 357 23.97 -17.64 -23.60
N SER A 358 24.97 -17.65 -22.72
CA SER A 358 26.31 -18.15 -23.05
C SER A 358 27.19 -18.18 -21.81
N ALA A 359 27.42 -19.39 -21.29
CA ALA A 359 28.71 -19.71 -20.73
C ALA A 359 29.74 -19.65 -21.87
N SER A 360 30.37 -18.50 -22.06
CA SER A 360 31.66 -18.42 -22.72
C SER A 360 32.55 -17.50 -21.90
N THR A 361 33.50 -18.15 -21.21
CA THR A 361 34.74 -17.64 -20.63
C THR A 361 34.76 -16.15 -20.29
N VAL A 362 34.57 -15.85 -19.00
CA VAL A 362 34.93 -14.56 -18.40
C VAL A 362 36.41 -14.31 -18.66
N LYS A 363 36.73 -13.44 -19.61
CA LYS A 363 37.99 -12.67 -19.54
C LYS A 363 37.78 -11.62 -18.47
N THR A 364 38.51 -11.79 -17.37
CA THR A 364 38.58 -10.85 -16.26
C THR A 364 38.93 -9.45 -16.77
N LEU A 365 37.95 -8.53 -16.73
CA LEU A 365 38.23 -7.11 -16.83
C LEU A 365 38.53 -6.60 -15.41
N ASN A 366 39.81 -6.46 -15.10
CA ASN A 366 40.28 -5.85 -13.86
C ASN A 366 39.79 -4.40 -13.78
N LEU A 367 38.76 -4.16 -12.97
CA LEU A 367 38.30 -2.82 -12.60
C LEU A 367 39.20 -2.25 -11.48
N TRP A 368 40.48 -2.04 -11.79
CA TRP A 368 41.38 -1.22 -10.98
C TRP A 368 42.22 -0.36 -11.91
N ARG A 369 41.64 0.76 -12.35
CA ARG A 369 42.32 2.02 -12.73
C ARG A 369 41.27 3.03 -13.24
N ALA A 370 40.57 3.64 -12.30
CA ALA A 370 39.88 4.91 -12.50
C ALA A 370 40.08 5.82 -11.27
N VAL A 371 41.31 5.83 -10.75
CA VAL A 371 41.85 6.91 -9.92
C VAL A 371 43.33 7.03 -10.32
N MET A 372 43.74 8.25 -10.69
CA MET A 372 45.04 8.65 -11.28
C MET A 372 45.17 8.50 -12.80
N GLY A 373 45.25 9.64 -13.49
CA GLY A 373 45.77 9.68 -14.87
C GLY A 373 45.26 10.80 -15.77
N LEU A 374 44.94 11.99 -15.26
CA LEU A 374 45.16 13.20 -16.05
C LEU A 374 46.68 13.38 -16.13
N ALA A 375 47.29 13.08 -17.28
CA ALA A 375 48.40 13.85 -17.85
C ALA A 375 49.11 13.09 -19.00
N VAL A 376 49.23 13.81 -20.12
CA VAL A 376 50.22 13.70 -21.21
C VAL A 376 50.07 12.51 -22.18
N GLY A 377 49.61 12.86 -23.38
CA GLY A 377 49.80 12.05 -24.57
C GLY A 377 51.15 12.32 -25.24
N GLY A 378 51.68 11.28 -25.89
CA GLY A 378 52.09 11.37 -27.29
C GLY A 378 53.59 11.36 -27.61
N LEU A 379 53.92 10.43 -28.53
CA LEU A 379 55.10 10.31 -29.42
C LEU A 379 56.34 9.62 -28.83
N ILE A 380 56.60 8.34 -29.15
CA ILE A 380 57.08 7.72 -30.41
C ILE A 380 58.61 7.89 -30.60
N LEU A 381 59.29 6.73 -30.58
CA LEU A 381 60.56 6.33 -31.21
C LEU A 381 61.81 7.19 -30.93
N ASP A 382 62.85 6.61 -30.33
CA ASP A 382 64.02 6.14 -31.11
C ASP A 382 64.97 5.27 -30.26
N MET A 383 65.61 4.32 -30.92
CA MET A 383 66.68 3.46 -30.40
C MET A 383 67.97 4.28 -30.23
N GLY A 384 68.69 4.12 -29.12
CA GLY A 384 69.99 4.79 -29.00
C GLY A 384 70.72 4.59 -27.69
N VAL A 385 71.37 3.46 -27.53
CA VAL A 385 72.46 3.27 -26.57
C VAL A 385 73.60 4.25 -26.89
N LYS A 386 73.96 5.13 -25.94
CA LYS A 386 75.37 5.53 -25.70
C LYS A 386 75.55 6.30 -24.38
N MET A 387 76.21 5.62 -23.43
CA MET A 387 77.28 6.11 -22.55
C MET A 387 77.68 7.59 -22.71
N ARG A 388 77.70 8.37 -21.60
CA ARG A 388 78.90 8.68 -20.76
C ARG A 388 78.67 9.89 -19.85
N MET A 389 79.23 9.79 -18.63
CA MET A 389 79.88 10.82 -17.80
C MET A 389 79.05 12.07 -17.43
N ARG A 390 78.87 12.45 -16.16
CA ARG A 390 79.63 12.27 -14.91
C ARG A 390 78.67 12.21 -13.73
#